data_AF-A0A7K2D7S1-F1
#
_entry.id   AF-A0A7K2D7S1-F1
#
_cell.length_a   1.000
_cell.length_b   1.000
_cell.length_c   1.000
_cell.angle_alpha   90.00
_cell.angle_beta   90.00
_cell.angle_gamma   90.00
#
_symmetry.space_group_name_H-M   'P 1'
#
loop_
_entity.id
_entity.type
_entity.pdbx_description
1 polymer ?
#
loop_
_entity_poly.entity_id
_entity_poly.type
_entity_poly.pdbx_seq_one_letter_code
_entity_poly.pdbx_strand_id
1 'polypeptide(L)'
;MMTRVAVIGAGPCGLAQLHAFASDSEASSPSAPEVVCYEKQSDWGGLWNYDWRTGLDEHGEPCHASMYRYLWSNGPKECLEFADYGFEEHFGKPIASFPPREVLYDYIIGRAKRSGFRDQIRFNHAVRRVSRSAGGGFTVTAHDQANDTDTSEDFDHVVVSTGHFSIPNMPHYPGYETFGGTLMHAHDFRDAVQFSGRDV
;
A
#
# COMPACT_ATOMS: atom_id res chain seq x y z
N MET A 1 -5.67 -12.46 28.22
CA MET A 1 -5.45 -12.83 26.81
C MET A 1 -4.61 -11.74 26.19
N MET A 2 -3.74 -12.08 25.24
CA MET A 2 -2.98 -11.10 24.47
C MET A 2 -3.93 -10.49 23.44
N THR A 3 -3.99 -9.16 23.36
CA THR A 3 -4.82 -8.44 22.39
C THR A 3 -4.31 -8.74 20.97
N ARG A 4 -5.20 -9.03 20.02
CA ARG A 4 -4.87 -9.26 18.60
C ARG A 4 -5.37 -8.11 17.72
N VAL A 5 -4.51 -7.62 16.83
CA VAL A 5 -4.83 -6.51 15.92
C VAL A 5 -4.58 -6.93 14.47
N ALA A 6 -5.60 -6.78 13.62
CA ALA A 6 -5.42 -6.89 12.17
C ALA A 6 -5.13 -5.52 11.56
N VAL A 7 -4.08 -5.42 10.75
CA VAL A 7 -3.80 -4.25 9.90
C VAL A 7 -4.10 -4.63 8.45
N ILE A 8 -4.86 -3.81 7.73
CA ILE A 8 -5.23 -4.09 6.33
C ILE A 8 -4.53 -3.11 5.40
N GLY A 9 -3.54 -3.61 4.66
CA GLY A 9 -2.68 -2.88 3.73
C GLY A 9 -1.30 -2.59 4.34
N ALA A 10 -0.24 -2.91 3.59
CA ALA A 10 1.15 -2.62 3.90
C ALA A 10 1.70 -1.45 3.05
N GLY A 11 0.84 -0.48 2.75
CA GLY A 11 1.25 0.85 2.27
C GLY A 11 1.80 1.72 3.39
N PRO A 12 2.17 2.99 3.11
CA PRO A 12 2.80 3.88 4.09
C PRO A 12 2.05 3.98 5.44
N CYS A 13 0.71 4.02 5.43
CA CYS A 13 -0.10 4.07 6.64
C CYS A 13 -0.03 2.77 7.46
N GLY A 14 -0.11 1.61 6.81
CA GLY A 14 0.00 0.32 7.49
C GLY A 14 1.41 0.08 8.03
N LEU A 15 2.43 0.42 7.25
CA LEU A 15 3.83 0.36 7.69
C LEU A 15 4.09 1.30 8.88
N ALA A 16 3.47 2.48 8.92
CA ALA A 16 3.54 3.37 10.07
C ALA A 16 2.87 2.77 11.31
N GLN A 17 1.73 2.08 11.15
CA GLN A 17 1.06 1.40 12.25
C GLN A 17 1.92 0.25 12.82
N LEU A 18 2.54 -0.55 11.95
CA LEU A 18 3.45 -1.61 12.36
C LEU A 18 4.69 -1.06 13.05
N HIS A 19 5.25 0.04 12.53
CA HIS A 19 6.37 0.73 13.16
C HIS A 19 6.01 1.24 14.56
N ALA A 20 4.82 1.82 14.75
CA ALA A 20 4.38 2.28 16.07
C ALA A 20 4.33 1.13 17.09
N PHE A 21 3.77 -0.03 16.72
CA PHE A 21 3.76 -1.21 17.60
C PHE A 21 5.17 -1.73 17.91
N ALA A 22 6.07 -1.73 16.92
CA ALA A 22 7.44 -2.18 17.11
C ALA A 22 8.20 -1.27 18.08
N SER A 23 8.09 0.06 17.92
CA SER A 23 8.72 1.05 18.79
C SER A 23 8.23 0.97 20.25
N ASP A 24 6.95 0.67 20.47
CA ASP A 24 6.40 0.45 21.82
C ASP A 24 6.86 -0.88 22.45
N SER A 25 7.09 -1.91 21.63
CA SER A 25 7.53 -3.23 22.12
C SER A 25 8.98 -3.22 22.61
N GLU A 26 9.87 -2.49 21.93
CA GLU A 26 11.25 -2.24 22.35
C GLU A 26 11.31 -1.42 23.65
N ALA A 27 10.30 -0.57 23.90
CA ALA A 27 10.17 0.20 25.14
C ALA A 27 9.76 -0.64 26.38
N SER A 28 9.84 -1.99 26.30
CA SER A 28 9.64 -2.92 27.41
C SER A 28 8.21 -2.95 27.98
N SER A 29 7.19 -2.77 27.13
CA SER A 29 5.79 -2.92 27.56
C SER A 29 5.35 -4.40 27.54
N PRO A 30 4.99 -5.01 28.68
CA PRO A 30 4.52 -6.40 28.75
C PRO A 30 3.14 -6.64 28.11
N SER A 31 2.57 -5.66 27.40
CA SER A 31 1.24 -5.69 26.82
C SER A 31 1.19 -5.43 25.30
N ALA A 32 2.30 -5.65 24.57
CA ALA A 32 2.28 -5.52 23.11
C ALA A 32 1.24 -6.46 22.48
N PRO A 33 0.39 -5.99 21.56
CA PRO A 33 -0.58 -6.85 20.90
C PRO A 33 0.11 -7.81 19.90
N GLU A 34 -0.53 -8.93 19.63
CA GLU A 34 -0.21 -9.75 18.47
C GLU A 34 -0.74 -9.03 17.22
N VAL A 35 0.12 -8.77 16.24
CA VAL A 35 -0.25 -8.02 15.03
C VAL A 35 -0.12 -8.90 13.81
N VAL A 36 -1.17 -8.91 12.98
CA VAL A 36 -1.16 -9.55 11.66
C VAL A 36 -1.52 -8.48 10.64
N CYS A 37 -0.65 -8.27 9.65
CA CYS A 37 -0.91 -7.38 8.53
C CYS A 37 -1.26 -8.19 7.28
N TYR A 38 -2.33 -7.81 6.59
CA TYR A 38 -2.73 -8.40 5.32
C TYR A 38 -2.44 -7.41 4.19
N GLU A 39 -1.65 -7.83 3.20
CA GLU A 39 -1.36 -7.06 2.00
C GLU A 39 -1.75 -7.87 0.77
N LYS A 40 -2.53 -7.27 -0.13
CA LYS A 40 -3.01 -7.97 -1.33
C LYS A 40 -1.91 -8.15 -2.37
N GLN A 41 -0.96 -7.22 -2.45
CA GLN A 41 0.18 -7.28 -3.36
C GLN A 41 1.25 -8.25 -2.85
N SER A 42 2.17 -8.61 -3.74
CA SER A 42 3.31 -9.49 -3.44
C SER A 42 4.44 -8.83 -2.65
N ASP A 43 4.42 -7.50 -2.53
CA ASP A 43 5.33 -6.74 -1.66
C ASP A 43 4.63 -5.48 -1.12
N TRP A 44 5.25 -4.88 -0.11
CA TRP A 44 4.76 -3.68 0.58
C TRP A 44 4.91 -2.39 -0.27
N GLY A 45 4.51 -1.27 0.32
CA GLY A 45 4.72 0.07 -0.25
C GLY A 45 3.45 0.69 -0.83
N GLY A 46 2.36 -0.08 -0.98
CA GLY A 46 1.07 0.43 -1.44
C GLY A 46 1.21 1.07 -2.81
N LEU A 47 0.75 2.32 -2.98
CA LEU A 47 0.87 3.07 -4.23
C LEU A 47 2.31 3.21 -4.74
N TRP A 48 3.32 3.18 -3.85
CA TRP A 48 4.73 3.32 -4.24
C TRP A 48 5.29 2.06 -4.89
N ASN A 49 4.63 0.92 -4.74
CA ASN A 49 4.97 -0.30 -5.44
C ASN A 49 4.42 -0.21 -6.87
N TYR A 50 5.31 0.01 -7.84
CA TYR A 50 4.91 0.17 -9.23
C TYR A 50 4.55 -1.18 -9.84
N ASP A 51 3.43 -1.24 -10.54
CA ASP A 51 3.03 -2.37 -11.37
C ASP A 51 2.75 -1.87 -12.79
N TRP A 52 3.16 -2.63 -13.80
CA TRP A 52 2.86 -2.33 -15.19
C TRP A 52 1.42 -2.73 -15.58
N ARG A 53 0.79 -3.62 -14.80
CA ARG A 53 -0.60 -4.08 -15.00
C ARG A 53 -1.59 -2.95 -14.76
N THR A 54 -2.75 -3.03 -15.40
CA THR A 54 -3.87 -2.08 -15.31
C THR A 54 -5.18 -2.85 -15.22
N GLY A 55 -6.22 -2.25 -14.65
CA GLY A 55 -7.49 -2.94 -14.37
C GLY A 55 -7.37 -4.00 -13.27
N LEU A 56 -6.97 -5.22 -13.62
CA LEU A 56 -6.80 -6.35 -12.68
C LEU A 56 -5.33 -6.79 -12.62
N ASP A 57 -4.91 -7.30 -11.46
CA ASP A 57 -3.59 -7.90 -11.28
C ASP A 57 -3.55 -9.40 -11.68
N GLU A 58 -2.42 -10.06 -11.40
CA GLU A 58 -2.19 -11.46 -11.73
C GLU A 58 -3.12 -12.46 -11.03
N HIS A 59 -3.80 -12.04 -9.96
CA HIS A 59 -4.73 -12.85 -9.19
C HIS A 59 -6.19 -12.46 -9.44
N GLY A 60 -6.44 -11.52 -10.36
CA GLY A 60 -7.78 -11.03 -10.67
C GLY A 60 -8.31 -9.99 -9.68
N GLU A 61 -7.47 -9.49 -8.76
CA GLU A 61 -7.84 -8.38 -7.89
C GLU A 61 -7.74 -7.05 -8.64
N PRO A 62 -8.54 -6.03 -8.30
CA PRO A 62 -8.33 -4.68 -8.84
C PRO A 62 -6.90 -4.21 -8.57
N CYS A 63 -6.20 -3.77 -9.62
CA CYS A 63 -4.84 -3.26 -9.49
C CYS A 63 -4.82 -2.09 -8.48
N HIS A 64 -3.86 -2.07 -7.56
CA HIS A 64 -3.78 -0.97 -6.58
C HIS A 64 -3.04 0.25 -7.12
N ALA A 65 -2.03 0.01 -7.95
CA ALA A 65 -1.06 1.02 -8.36
C ALA A 65 -1.70 2.03 -9.33
N SER A 66 -1.62 3.29 -8.97
CA SER A 66 -1.98 4.44 -9.83
C SER A 66 -0.75 5.24 -10.25
N MET A 67 0.45 4.78 -9.91
CA MET A 67 1.70 5.44 -10.26
C MET A 67 2.18 4.99 -11.64
N TYR A 68 2.89 5.89 -12.33
CA TYR A 68 3.35 5.73 -13.70
C TYR A 68 4.87 5.86 -13.80
N ARG A 69 5.42 5.43 -14.94
CA ARG A 69 6.83 5.65 -15.27
C ARG A 69 7.14 7.15 -15.27
N TYR A 70 8.34 7.49 -14.84
CA TYR A 70 8.80 8.89 -14.74
C TYR A 70 8.05 9.71 -13.68
N LEU A 71 7.36 9.10 -12.72
CA LEU A 71 6.78 9.82 -11.60
C LEU A 71 7.88 10.31 -10.63
N TRP A 72 7.78 11.58 -10.24
CA TRP A 72 8.62 12.23 -9.22
C TRP A 72 7.72 12.68 -8.07
N SER A 73 8.33 12.95 -6.91
CA SER A 73 7.65 13.65 -5.82
C SER A 73 6.95 14.89 -6.36
N ASN A 74 5.69 15.09 -5.99
CA ASN A 74 4.92 16.27 -6.37
C ASN A 74 5.06 17.42 -5.34
N GLY A 75 5.63 17.13 -4.16
CA GLY A 75 5.98 18.11 -3.14
C GLY A 75 7.44 17.99 -2.71
N PRO A 76 7.99 19.00 -2.00
CA PRO A 76 9.33 18.92 -1.45
C PRO A 76 9.45 17.75 -0.47
N LYS A 77 10.52 16.94 -0.58
CA LYS A 77 10.76 15.80 0.30
C LYS A 77 10.87 16.20 1.78
N GLU A 78 11.32 17.42 2.04
CA GLU A 78 11.44 17.99 3.38
C GLU A 78 10.08 18.12 4.08
N CYS A 79 8.97 18.16 3.34
CA CYS A 79 7.62 18.19 3.91
C CYS A 79 7.09 16.80 4.29
N LEU A 80 7.77 15.72 3.90
CA LEU A 80 7.35 14.33 4.10
C LEU A 80 8.44 13.48 4.75
N GLU A 81 9.53 14.10 5.20
CA GLU A 81 10.60 13.44 5.92
C GLU A 81 10.07 12.88 7.25
N PHE A 82 10.38 11.62 7.53
CA PHE A 82 10.04 11.00 8.79
C PHE A 82 10.84 11.63 9.92
N ALA A 83 10.17 11.97 11.02
CA ALA A 83 10.80 12.62 12.16
C ALA A 83 11.85 11.73 12.88
N ASP A 84 11.72 10.42 12.73
CA ASP A 84 12.55 9.38 13.35
C ASP A 84 13.54 8.73 12.37
N TYR A 85 13.57 9.17 11.11
CA TYR A 85 14.40 8.56 10.07
C TYR A 85 14.69 9.53 8.93
N GLY A 86 15.84 10.22 8.98
CA GLY A 86 16.16 11.29 8.02
C GLY A 86 16.58 10.79 6.63
N PHE A 87 16.42 11.64 5.62
CA PHE A 87 16.90 11.38 4.25
C PHE A 87 18.43 11.22 4.20
N GLU A 88 19.16 12.07 4.91
CA GLU A 88 20.63 12.00 4.97
C GLU A 88 21.11 10.74 5.71
N GLU A 89 20.38 10.32 6.75
CA GLU A 89 20.64 9.06 7.46
C GLU A 89 20.46 7.84 6.53
N HIS A 90 19.41 7.85 5.71
CA HIS A 90 19.12 6.76 4.78
C HIS A 90 20.10 6.72 3.60
N PHE A 91 20.33 7.85 2.93
CA PHE A 91 21.12 7.91 1.70
C PHE A 91 22.62 8.17 1.91
N GLY A 92 23.03 8.57 3.12
CA GLY A 92 24.41 8.93 3.45
C GLY A 92 24.94 10.17 2.71
N LYS A 93 24.05 10.93 2.07
CA LYS A 93 24.38 12.16 1.31
C LYS A 93 23.13 13.03 1.11
N PRO A 94 23.30 14.34 0.90
CA PRO A 94 22.20 15.19 0.45
C PRO A 94 21.72 14.78 -0.95
N ILE A 95 20.40 14.87 -1.15
CA ILE A 95 19.73 14.69 -2.45
C ILE A 95 18.80 15.86 -2.71
N ALA A 96 18.40 16.07 -3.98
CA ALA A 96 17.46 17.13 -4.36
C ALA A 96 16.08 16.96 -3.68
N SER A 97 15.29 18.04 -3.63
CA SER A 97 13.99 18.05 -2.92
C SER A 97 12.86 17.33 -3.64
N PHE A 98 13.01 17.03 -4.93
CA PHE A 98 12.03 16.28 -5.71
C PHE A 98 12.69 15.00 -6.22
N PRO A 99 12.70 13.91 -5.44
CA PRO A 99 13.23 12.63 -5.89
C PRO A 99 12.23 11.86 -6.79
N PRO A 100 12.72 10.99 -7.69
CA PRO A 100 11.89 10.02 -8.40
C PRO A 100 11.18 9.04 -7.46
N ARG A 101 10.08 8.42 -7.92
CA ARG A 101 9.32 7.40 -7.17
C ARG A 101 10.21 6.33 -6.53
N GLU A 102 11.15 5.77 -7.30
CA GLU A 102 12.02 4.68 -6.84
C GLU A 102 12.87 5.07 -5.63
N VAL A 103 13.31 6.33 -5.58
CA VAL A 103 14.10 6.87 -4.49
C VAL A 103 13.24 7.04 -3.23
N LEU A 104 11.99 7.52 -3.36
CA LEU A 104 11.07 7.57 -2.21
C LEU A 104 10.63 6.19 -1.73
N TYR A 105 10.43 5.25 -2.65
CA TYR A 105 10.16 3.86 -2.30
C TYR A 105 11.31 3.28 -1.46
N ASP A 106 12.57 3.46 -1.90
CA ASP A 106 13.75 3.00 -1.16
C ASP A 106 13.81 3.61 0.25
N TYR A 107 13.55 4.91 0.38
CA TYR A 107 13.49 5.60 1.67
C TYR A 107 12.40 5.05 2.61
N ILE A 108 11.16 4.89 2.11
CA ILE A 108 10.02 4.36 2.89
C ILE A 108 10.32 2.92 3.36
N ILE A 109 10.81 2.08 2.45
CA ILE A 109 11.10 0.68 2.75
C ILE A 109 12.34 0.54 3.63
N GLY A 110 13.31 1.46 3.52
CA GLY A 110 14.47 1.53 4.41
C GLY A 110 14.08 1.64 5.88
N ARG A 111 13.12 2.53 6.19
CA ARG A 111 12.57 2.65 7.55
C ARG A 111 11.85 1.38 8.00
N ALA A 112 10.99 0.83 7.15
CA ALA A 112 10.22 -0.38 7.46
C ALA A 112 11.14 -1.58 7.77
N LYS A 113 12.20 -1.77 6.99
CA LYS A 113 13.18 -2.86 7.19
C LYS A 113 13.87 -2.79 8.55
N ARG A 114 14.16 -1.59 9.07
CA ARG A 114 14.80 -1.42 10.39
C ARG A 114 13.91 -1.85 11.56
N SER A 115 12.60 -1.87 11.35
CA SER A 115 11.63 -2.17 12.40
C SER A 115 11.35 -3.67 12.56
N GLY A 116 11.87 -4.53 11.68
CA GLY A 116 11.82 -5.99 11.83
C GLY A 116 10.45 -6.65 11.70
N PHE A 117 9.37 -5.92 11.35
CA PHE A 117 8.00 -6.45 11.32
C PHE A 117 7.61 -7.15 10.02
N ARG A 118 8.53 -7.38 9.07
CA ARG A 118 8.19 -7.97 7.75
C ARG A 118 7.47 -9.32 7.90
N ASP A 119 7.90 -10.13 8.86
CA ASP A 119 7.34 -11.46 9.12
C ASP A 119 5.89 -11.43 9.66
N GLN A 120 5.42 -10.26 10.09
CA GLN A 120 4.02 -10.04 10.51
C GLN A 120 3.09 -9.73 9.32
N ILE A 121 3.64 -9.53 8.12
CA ILE A 121 2.90 -9.19 6.92
C ILE A 121 2.67 -10.45 6.08
N ARG A 122 1.40 -10.76 5.83
CA ARG A 122 0.96 -11.77 4.88
C ARG A 122 0.71 -11.10 3.54
N PHE A 123 1.69 -11.21 2.65
CA PHE A 123 1.58 -10.77 1.25
C PHE A 123 0.68 -11.72 0.45
N ASN A 124 0.19 -11.26 -0.70
CA ASN A 124 -0.76 -12.00 -1.54
C ASN A 124 -2.02 -12.44 -0.76
N HIS A 125 -2.43 -11.65 0.24
CA HIS A 125 -3.64 -11.90 1.02
C HIS A 125 -4.61 -10.74 0.87
N ALA A 126 -5.65 -10.93 0.06
CA ALA A 126 -6.68 -9.92 -0.16
C ALA A 126 -7.78 -10.05 0.90
N VAL A 127 -7.93 -9.06 1.78
CA VAL A 127 -9.06 -9.05 2.73
C VAL A 127 -10.37 -8.91 1.97
N ARG A 128 -11.26 -9.89 2.13
CA ARG A 128 -12.58 -9.95 1.50
C ARG A 128 -13.67 -9.35 2.35
N ARG A 129 -13.58 -9.56 3.67
CA ARG A 129 -14.66 -9.23 4.59
C ARG A 129 -14.15 -8.99 6.00
N VAL A 130 -14.70 -8.00 6.65
CA VAL A 130 -14.57 -7.78 8.10
C VAL A 130 -15.98 -7.78 8.67
N SER A 131 -16.24 -8.63 9.67
CA SER A 131 -17.53 -8.70 10.36
C SER A 131 -17.35 -8.67 11.87
N ARG A 132 -18.35 -8.21 12.60
CA ARG A 132 -18.38 -8.34 14.07
C ARG A 132 -18.43 -9.83 14.44
N SER A 133 -17.55 -10.26 15.34
CA SER A 133 -17.58 -11.63 15.86
C SER A 133 -18.66 -11.76 16.95
N ALA A 134 -19.14 -12.98 17.19
CA ALA A 134 -20.15 -13.24 18.23
C ALA A 134 -19.63 -12.99 19.67
N GLY A 135 -18.32 -13.13 19.88
CA GLY A 135 -17.65 -12.92 21.17
C GLY A 135 -17.18 -11.49 21.44
N GLY A 136 -17.40 -10.57 20.49
CA GLY A 136 -16.82 -9.22 20.53
C GLY A 136 -15.51 -9.12 19.73
N GLY A 137 -15.22 -7.93 19.19
CA GLY A 137 -14.16 -7.74 18.21
C GLY A 137 -14.64 -7.99 16.78
N PHE A 138 -13.77 -8.54 15.93
CA PHE A 138 -13.94 -8.66 14.49
C PHE A 138 -13.39 -9.98 13.95
N THR A 139 -14.13 -10.62 13.06
CA THR A 139 -13.62 -11.70 12.20
C THR A 139 -13.18 -11.08 10.87
N VAL A 140 -11.91 -11.29 10.50
CA VAL A 140 -11.33 -10.86 9.21
C VAL A 140 -11.19 -12.09 8.33
N THR A 141 -11.85 -12.08 7.17
CA THR A 141 -11.71 -13.09 6.13
C THR A 141 -10.79 -12.56 5.03
N ALA A 142 -9.70 -13.27 4.74
CA ALA A 142 -8.74 -12.95 3.69
C ALA A 142 -8.56 -14.12 2.73
N HIS A 143 -8.44 -13.81 1.45
CA HIS A 143 -8.13 -14.77 0.40
C HIS A 143 -6.61 -14.88 0.25
N ASP A 144 -6.04 -16.04 0.59
CA ASP A 144 -4.68 -16.43 0.27
C ASP A 144 -4.60 -16.78 -1.20
N GLN A 145 -4.05 -15.86 -1.99
CA GLN A 145 -3.99 -15.95 -3.45
C GLN A 145 -2.98 -17.00 -3.93
N ALA A 146 -2.03 -17.42 -3.09
CA ALA A 146 -1.05 -18.45 -3.44
C ALA A 146 -1.65 -19.86 -3.32
N ASN A 147 -2.50 -20.07 -2.32
CA ASN A 147 -3.16 -21.35 -2.06
C ASN A 147 -4.59 -21.42 -2.60
N ASP A 148 -5.12 -20.31 -3.15
CA ASP A 148 -6.51 -20.17 -3.63
C ASP A 148 -7.53 -20.57 -2.56
N THR A 149 -7.36 -20.03 -1.35
CA THR A 149 -8.22 -20.37 -0.21
C THR A 149 -8.55 -19.16 0.66
N ASP A 150 -9.78 -19.15 1.19
CA ASP A 150 -10.19 -18.16 2.17
C ASP A 150 -9.85 -18.63 3.59
N THR A 151 -9.17 -17.78 4.34
CA THR A 151 -8.88 -17.97 5.77
C THR A 151 -9.62 -16.92 6.57
N SER A 152 -10.02 -17.26 7.81
CA SER A 152 -10.69 -16.33 8.71
C SER A 152 -10.09 -16.40 10.10
N GLU A 153 -9.84 -15.24 10.70
CA GLU A 153 -9.29 -15.12 12.04
C GLU A 153 -10.01 -14.02 12.82
N ASP A 154 -10.12 -14.21 14.13
CA ASP A 154 -10.70 -13.26 15.06
C ASP A 154 -9.65 -12.32 15.65
N PHE A 155 -9.98 -11.03 15.70
CA PHE A 155 -9.16 -9.93 16.20
C PHE A 155 -9.97 -9.04 17.13
N ASP A 156 -9.33 -8.48 18.16
CA ASP A 156 -9.96 -7.51 19.05
C ASP A 156 -10.16 -6.16 18.33
N HIS A 157 -9.20 -5.80 17.47
CA HIS A 157 -9.20 -4.55 16.71
C HIS A 157 -8.80 -4.75 15.25
N VAL A 158 -9.28 -3.84 14.39
CA VAL A 158 -8.93 -3.77 12.97
C VAL A 158 -8.51 -2.35 12.63
N VAL A 159 -7.36 -2.20 11.99
CA VAL A 159 -6.86 -0.94 11.43
C VAL A 159 -6.94 -1.02 9.91
N VAL A 160 -7.74 -0.14 9.30
CA VAL A 160 -7.94 -0.09 7.85
C VAL A 160 -7.00 0.94 7.24
N SER A 161 -6.04 0.49 6.45
CA SER A 161 -5.01 1.32 5.78
C SER A 161 -4.93 1.03 4.29
N THR A 162 -6.08 0.79 3.65
CA THR A 162 -6.20 0.35 2.25
C THR A 162 -6.08 1.46 1.20
N GLY A 163 -5.92 2.71 1.62
CA GLY A 163 -5.87 3.87 0.72
C GLY A 163 -7.22 4.20 0.05
N HIS A 164 -7.24 5.30 -0.71
CA HIS A 164 -8.44 5.80 -1.39
C HIS A 164 -8.15 6.46 -2.76
N PHE A 165 -6.99 6.19 -3.37
CA PHE A 165 -6.58 6.71 -4.68
C PHE A 165 -6.38 5.60 -5.74
N SER A 166 -7.06 4.47 -5.55
CA SER A 166 -6.94 3.29 -6.42
C SER A 166 -8.27 2.87 -7.04
N ILE A 167 -9.41 3.35 -6.54
CA ILE A 167 -10.71 3.12 -7.18
C ILE A 167 -11.04 4.36 -8.02
N PRO A 168 -11.05 4.24 -9.36
CA PRO A 168 -11.22 5.39 -10.23
C PRO A 168 -12.66 5.93 -10.19
N ASN A 169 -12.81 7.24 -10.27
CA ASN A 169 -14.09 7.87 -10.60
C ASN A 169 -14.16 8.03 -12.12
N MET A 170 -15.01 7.24 -12.77
CA MET A 170 -15.17 7.24 -14.22
C MET A 170 -16.52 7.84 -14.62
N PRO A 171 -16.62 9.19 -14.71
CA PRO A 171 -17.83 9.82 -15.19
C PRO A 171 -18.07 9.50 -16.67
N HIS A 172 -19.34 9.39 -17.05
CA HIS A 172 -19.73 9.23 -18.45
C HIS A 172 -19.86 10.58 -19.14
N TYR A 173 -19.45 10.65 -20.41
CA TYR A 173 -19.77 11.76 -21.30
C TYR A 173 -20.33 11.25 -22.64
N PRO A 174 -21.29 11.96 -23.25
CA PRO A 174 -21.79 11.61 -24.57
C PRO A 174 -20.66 11.50 -25.60
N GLY A 175 -20.62 10.37 -26.31
CA GLY A 175 -19.67 10.11 -27.39
C GLY A 175 -18.50 9.19 -27.03
N TYR A 176 -18.34 8.81 -25.75
CA TYR A 176 -17.30 7.86 -25.30
C TYR A 176 -17.34 6.55 -26.08
N GLU A 177 -18.53 6.00 -26.33
CA GLU A 177 -18.73 4.73 -27.03
C GLU A 177 -18.36 4.79 -28.51
N THR A 178 -18.33 6.01 -29.08
CA THR A 178 -18.07 6.26 -30.50
C THR A 178 -16.70 6.87 -30.75
N PHE A 179 -15.96 7.25 -29.70
CA PHE A 179 -14.65 7.85 -29.83
C PHE A 179 -13.63 6.80 -30.28
N GLY A 180 -12.99 7.05 -31.42
CA GLY A 180 -12.03 6.11 -32.03
C GLY A 180 -10.61 6.15 -31.45
N GLY A 181 -10.35 7.00 -30.45
CA GLY A 181 -9.05 7.11 -29.79
C GLY A 181 -8.98 6.30 -28.49
N THR A 182 -7.89 6.49 -27.75
CA THR A 182 -7.70 5.84 -26.45
C THR A 182 -8.44 6.62 -25.35
N LEU A 183 -9.31 5.95 -24.61
CA LEU A 183 -9.93 6.45 -23.38
C LEU A 183 -9.36 5.69 -22.18
N MET A 184 -8.88 6.40 -21.16
CA MET A 184 -8.37 5.79 -19.93
C MET A 184 -8.54 6.72 -18.73
N HIS A 185 -8.68 6.15 -17.53
CA HIS A 185 -8.52 6.91 -16.29
C HIS A 185 -7.02 7.12 -16.01
N ALA A 186 -6.67 8.15 -15.22
CA ALA A 186 -5.31 8.34 -14.73
C ALA A 186 -4.77 7.14 -13.92
N HIS A 187 -5.67 6.32 -13.36
CA HIS A 187 -5.33 5.09 -12.62
C HIS A 187 -4.62 4.06 -13.52
N ASP A 188 -5.04 3.96 -14.78
CA ASP A 188 -4.50 2.99 -15.75
C ASP A 188 -3.34 3.57 -16.57
N PHE A 189 -2.97 4.83 -16.36
CA PHE A 189 -1.84 5.43 -17.07
C PHE A 189 -0.52 4.83 -16.56
N ARG A 190 0.40 4.52 -17.49
CA ARG A 190 1.72 3.92 -17.17
C ARG A 190 2.90 4.60 -17.84
N ASP A 191 2.80 4.99 -19.10
CA ASP A 191 3.94 5.51 -19.85
C ASP A 191 3.52 6.65 -20.78
N ALA A 192 4.17 7.82 -20.65
CA ALA A 192 3.89 8.97 -21.50
C ALA A 192 4.33 8.76 -22.96
N VAL A 193 5.31 7.88 -23.22
CA VAL A 193 5.83 7.60 -24.56
C VAL A 193 4.73 7.07 -25.49
N GLN A 194 3.70 6.42 -24.95
CA GLN A 194 2.55 5.92 -25.73
C GLN A 194 1.79 7.04 -26.47
N PHE A 195 1.93 8.28 -26.01
CA PHE A 195 1.26 9.46 -26.56
C PHE A 195 2.21 10.40 -27.33
N SER A 196 3.45 9.98 -27.60
CA SER A 196 4.39 10.79 -28.38
C SER A 196 3.83 11.10 -29.77
N GLY A 197 3.82 12.39 -30.14
CA GLY A 197 3.30 12.87 -31.42
C GLY A 197 1.78 12.78 -31.58
N ARG A 198 1.03 12.62 -30.48
CA ARG A 198 -0.44 12.59 -30.46
C ARG A 198 -1.02 13.85 -29.80
N ASP A 199 -2.24 14.19 -30.17
CA ASP A 199 -3.07 15.15 -29.44
C ASP A 199 -3.76 14.41 -28.28
N VAL A 200 -3.49 14.86 -27.04
CA VAL A 200 -4.00 14.26 -25.78
C VAL A 200 -4.97 15.22 -25.11
#